data_AF-A0A3L5TTI8-F1
#
_entry.id   AF-A0A3L5TTI8-F1
#
_cell.length_a   1.000
_cell.length_b   1.000
_cell.length_c   1.000
_cell.angle_alpha   90.00
_cell.angle_beta   90.00
_cell.angle_gamma   90.00
#
_symmetry.space_group_name_H-M   'P 1'
#
loop_
_entity.id
_entity.type
_entity.pdbx_description
1 polymer ?
#
loop_
_entity_poly.entity_id
_entity_poly.type
_entity_poly.pdbx_seq_one_letter_code
_entity_poly.pdbx_strand_id
1 'polypeptide(L)'
;MFFKNTKKSPDELLEMIRPGSTNPLGLQFYQSLKENLPNTDEANSLREILPEELKKLSPTEYFLSRLISLPHYALWIDAMTTMETIEIPVKITSHLQNISNACDLLMTNESFETFLRYVLHVGLFMNK
;
A
#
# COMPACT_ATOMS: atom_id res chain seq x y z
N MET A 1 -7.75 1.13 -23.72
CA MET A 1 -6.40 1.70 -23.93
C MET A 1 -5.57 1.57 -22.64
N PHE A 2 -5.41 0.35 -22.10
CA PHE A 2 -4.69 0.14 -20.83
C PHE A 2 -3.17 0.36 -20.99
N PHE A 3 -2.59 -0.13 -22.09
CA PHE A 3 -1.16 -0.01 -22.40
C PHE A 3 -0.73 1.31 -23.06
N LYS A 4 -1.65 2.22 -23.38
CA LYS A 4 -1.32 3.37 -24.26
C LYS A 4 -0.43 4.41 -23.58
N ASN A 5 -0.34 4.39 -22.25
CA ASN A 5 0.45 5.34 -21.46
C ASN A 5 1.66 4.69 -20.74
N THR A 6 1.88 3.37 -20.89
CA THR A 6 2.97 2.66 -20.21
C THR A 6 4.16 2.53 -21.14
N LYS A 7 5.30 3.14 -20.80
CA LYS A 7 6.58 2.97 -21.53
C LYS A 7 7.24 1.59 -21.30
N LYS A 8 6.65 0.75 -20.45
CA LYS A 8 7.17 -0.54 -20.00
C LYS A 8 6.60 -1.67 -20.83
N SER A 9 7.40 -2.72 -21.04
CA SER A 9 6.93 -3.93 -21.73
C SER A 9 5.95 -4.73 -20.86
N PRO A 10 5.08 -5.57 -21.46
CA PRO A 10 4.22 -6.48 -20.71
C PRO A 10 4.96 -7.33 -19.67
N ASP A 11 6.13 -7.86 -20.03
CA ASP A 11 6.93 -8.70 -19.13
C ASP A 11 7.53 -7.89 -17.96
N GLU A 12 7.97 -6.65 -18.21
CA GLU A 12 8.41 -5.74 -17.15
C GLU A 12 7.28 -5.42 -16.17
N LEU A 13 6.06 -5.19 -16.67
CA LEU A 13 4.90 -4.95 -15.80
C LEU A 13 4.56 -6.18 -14.96
N LEU A 14 4.66 -7.40 -15.52
CA LEU A 14 4.40 -8.64 -14.80
C LEU A 14 5.41 -8.86 -13.66
N GLU A 15 6.70 -8.63 -13.90
CA GLU A 15 7.72 -8.71 -12.86
C GLU A 15 7.47 -7.68 -11.74
N MET A 16 6.96 -6.50 -12.09
CA MET A 16 6.62 -5.47 -11.11
C MET A 16 5.35 -5.79 -10.29
N ILE A 17 4.46 -6.65 -10.79
CA ILE A 17 3.22 -7.07 -10.09
C ILE A 17 3.47 -8.32 -9.22
N ARG A 18 4.67 -8.92 -9.28
CA ARG A 18 5.04 -10.09 -8.49
C ARG A 18 5.06 -9.79 -6.99
N PRO A 19 4.66 -10.74 -6.11
CA PRO A 19 4.75 -10.60 -4.67
C PRO A 19 6.19 -10.29 -4.26
N GLY A 20 6.34 -9.24 -3.44
CA GLY A 20 7.65 -8.76 -3.00
C GLY A 20 8.33 -7.77 -3.95
N SER A 21 7.68 -7.36 -5.05
CA SER A 21 8.16 -6.24 -5.86
C SER A 21 8.22 -4.95 -5.04
N THR A 22 9.39 -4.30 -5.05
CA THR A 22 9.65 -3.06 -4.31
C THR A 22 9.38 -1.80 -5.14
N ASN A 23 8.98 -1.96 -6.41
CA ASN A 23 8.82 -0.85 -7.34
C ASN A 23 7.33 -0.68 -7.68
N PRO A 24 6.62 0.25 -7.02
CA PRO A 24 5.21 0.45 -7.25
C PRO A 24 4.93 1.06 -8.63
N LEU A 25 3.92 0.53 -9.31
CA LEU A 25 3.41 1.09 -10.58
C LEU A 25 2.49 2.30 -10.36
N GLY A 26 2.09 2.55 -9.11
CA GLY A 26 1.23 3.65 -8.69
C GLY A 26 -0.26 3.29 -8.68
N LEU A 27 -1.00 3.94 -7.78
CA LEU A 27 -2.43 3.70 -7.55
C LEU A 27 -3.30 3.68 -8.83
N GLN A 28 -3.14 4.67 -9.71
CA GLN A 28 -3.97 4.76 -10.92
C GLN A 28 -3.74 3.58 -11.88
N PHE A 29 -2.52 3.04 -11.93
CA PHE A 29 -2.25 1.87 -12.73
C PHE A 29 -3.02 0.66 -12.20
N TYR A 30 -2.96 0.40 -10.88
CA TYR A 30 -3.65 -0.74 -10.29
C TYR A 30 -5.17 -0.61 -10.36
N GLN A 31 -5.71 0.60 -10.20
CA GLN A 31 -7.15 0.86 -10.40
C GLN A 31 -7.58 0.61 -11.84
N SER A 32 -6.85 1.16 -12.81
CA SER A 32 -7.14 0.92 -14.22
C SER A 32 -7.00 -0.58 -14.58
N LEU A 33 -6.00 -1.26 -14.02
CA LEU A 33 -5.82 -2.70 -14.23
C LEU A 33 -7.03 -3.47 -13.68
N LYS A 34 -7.48 -3.14 -12.47
CA LYS A 34 -8.64 -3.77 -11.84
C LYS A 34 -9.92 -3.58 -12.65
N GLU A 35 -10.15 -2.40 -13.22
CA GLU A 35 -11.29 -2.12 -14.10
C GLU A 35 -11.24 -2.88 -15.44
N ASN A 36 -10.04 -3.25 -15.90
CA ASN A 36 -9.81 -3.97 -17.14
C ASN A 36 -9.54 -5.47 -16.91
N LEU A 37 -9.76 -5.98 -15.68
CA LEU A 37 -9.65 -7.41 -15.43
C LEU A 37 -10.79 -8.15 -16.16
N PRO A 38 -10.46 -9.25 -16.87
CA PRO A 38 -11.48 -10.04 -17.53
C PRO A 38 -12.41 -10.69 -16.52
N ASN A 39 -13.65 -10.91 -16.95
CA ASN A 39 -14.63 -11.67 -16.17
C ASN A 39 -14.23 -13.16 -16.07
N THR A 40 -14.99 -13.95 -15.32
CA THR A 40 -14.68 -15.37 -15.10
C THR A 40 -14.58 -16.18 -16.39
N ASP A 41 -15.45 -15.91 -17.36
CA ASP A 41 -15.52 -16.66 -18.61
C ASP A 41 -14.37 -16.27 -19.54
N GLU A 42 -14.12 -14.98 -19.69
CA GLU A 42 -12.96 -14.44 -20.43
C GLU A 42 -11.64 -14.90 -19.83
N ALA A 43 -11.51 -14.94 -18.49
CA ALA A 43 -10.32 -15.41 -17.81
C ALA A 43 -10.07 -16.90 -18.06
N ASN A 44 -11.13 -17.71 -18.13
CA ASN A 44 -11.02 -19.13 -18.49
C ASN A 44 -10.59 -19.30 -19.94
N SER A 45 -11.19 -18.56 -20.88
CA SER A 45 -10.76 -18.57 -22.29
C SER A 45 -9.30 -18.16 -22.46
N LEU A 46 -8.84 -17.14 -21.73
CA LEU A 46 -7.45 -16.68 -21.77
C LEU A 46 -6.47 -17.70 -21.18
N ARG A 47 -6.90 -18.56 -20.25
CA ARG A 47 -6.07 -19.65 -19.70
C ARG A 47 -5.91 -20.83 -20.65
N GLU A 48 -6.88 -21.05 -21.52
CA GLU A 48 -6.88 -22.16 -22.48
C GLU A 48 -6.04 -21.87 -23.72
N ILE A 49 -5.56 -20.63 -23.89
CA ILE A 49 -4.72 -20.23 -25.03
C ILE A 49 -3.42 -21.03 -25.04
N LEU A 50 -3.16 -21.68 -26.18
CA LEU A 50 -1.94 -22.47 -26.37
C LEU A 50 -0.70 -21.57 -26.40
N PRO A 51 0.47 -22.03 -25.93
CA PRO A 51 1.71 -21.24 -25.96
C PRO A 51 2.10 -20.72 -27.35
N GLU A 52 1.72 -21.45 -28.40
CA GLU A 52 1.97 -21.09 -29.80
C GLU A 52 1.10 -19.90 -30.26
N GLU A 53 -0.07 -19.73 -29.66
CA GLU A 53 -1.04 -18.67 -29.99
C GLU A 53 -0.78 -17.38 -29.22
N LEU A 54 -0.04 -17.44 -28.10
CA LEU A 54 0.39 -16.25 -27.34
C LEU A 54 1.13 -15.23 -28.20
N LYS A 55 1.87 -15.68 -29.23
CA LYS A 55 2.62 -14.80 -30.14
C LYS A 55 1.73 -13.98 -31.08
N LYS A 56 0.45 -14.34 -31.23
CA LYS A 56 -0.52 -13.65 -32.09
C LYS A 56 -1.37 -12.64 -31.31
N LEU A 57 -1.31 -12.68 -29.98
CA LEU A 57 -2.06 -11.79 -29.10
C LEU A 57 -1.54 -10.36 -29.19
N SER A 58 -2.45 -9.39 -29.03
CA SER A 58 -2.02 -8.02 -28.78
C SER A 58 -1.22 -7.94 -27.48
N PRO A 59 -0.36 -6.92 -27.29
CA PRO A 59 0.39 -6.74 -26.05
C PRO A 59 -0.50 -6.73 -24.79
N THR A 60 -1.76 -6.27 -24.93
CA THR A 60 -2.72 -6.23 -23.83
C THR A 60 -3.23 -7.62 -23.49
N GLU A 61 -3.64 -8.41 -24.48
CA GLU A 61 -4.13 -9.77 -24.28
C GLU A 61 -3.01 -10.70 -23.83
N TYR A 62 -1.79 -10.52 -24.36
CA TYR A 62 -0.60 -11.24 -23.89
C TYR A 62 -0.33 -10.97 -22.40
N PHE A 63 -0.38 -9.70 -21.99
CA PHE A 63 -0.23 -9.35 -20.58
C PHE A 63 -1.32 -9.98 -19.69
N LEU A 64 -2.59 -9.85 -20.08
CA LEU A 64 -3.71 -10.39 -19.30
C LEU A 64 -3.65 -11.91 -19.19
N SER A 65 -3.37 -12.62 -20.28
CA SER A 65 -3.22 -14.08 -20.26
C SER A 65 -2.11 -14.52 -19.30
N ARG A 66 -0.95 -13.85 -19.32
CA ARG A 66 0.15 -14.13 -18.38
C ARG A 66 -0.20 -13.76 -16.95
N LEU A 67 -0.86 -12.63 -16.72
CA LEU A 67 -1.30 -12.21 -15.39
C LEU A 67 -2.28 -13.22 -14.76
N ILE A 68 -3.26 -13.69 -15.53
CA ILE A 68 -4.28 -14.65 -15.06
C ILE A 68 -3.71 -16.04 -14.81
N SER A 69 -2.60 -16.37 -15.48
CA SER A 69 -1.84 -17.60 -15.22
C SER A 69 -1.12 -17.57 -13.85
N LEU A 70 -0.94 -16.39 -13.24
CA LEU A 70 -0.39 -16.28 -11.90
C LEU A 70 -1.43 -16.69 -10.84
N PRO A 71 -1.05 -17.46 -9.83
CA PRO A 71 -1.94 -17.83 -8.75
C PRO A 71 -2.37 -16.58 -7.98
N HIS A 72 -3.66 -16.49 -7.66
CA HIS A 72 -4.22 -15.39 -6.85
C HIS A 72 -3.97 -13.98 -7.41
N TYR A 73 -3.81 -13.82 -8.73
CA TYR A 73 -3.51 -12.51 -9.36
C TYR A 73 -4.47 -11.39 -8.94
N ALA A 74 -5.78 -11.67 -8.84
CA ALA A 74 -6.79 -10.69 -8.45
C ALA A 74 -6.56 -10.19 -7.01
N LEU A 75 -6.26 -11.11 -6.09
CA LEU A 75 -5.92 -10.78 -4.70
C LEU A 75 -4.66 -9.92 -4.64
N TRP A 76 -3.67 -10.18 -5.49
CA TRP A 76 -2.44 -9.40 -5.52
C TRP A 76 -2.67 -7.98 -6.01
N ILE A 77 -3.48 -7.79 -7.03
CA ILE A 77 -3.86 -6.46 -7.54
C ILE A 77 -4.63 -5.69 -6.46
N ASP A 78 -5.55 -6.36 -5.76
CA ASP A 78 -6.27 -5.76 -4.63
C ASP A 78 -5.33 -5.37 -3.49
N ALA A 79 -4.39 -6.25 -3.13
CA ALA A 79 -3.39 -5.97 -2.12
C ALA A 79 -2.50 -4.79 -2.50
N MET A 80 -2.00 -4.73 -3.75
CA MET A 80 -1.17 -3.62 -4.25
C MET A 80 -1.94 -2.30 -4.28
N THR A 81 -3.20 -2.31 -4.71
CA THR A 81 -4.08 -1.13 -4.66
C THR A 81 -4.25 -0.65 -3.22
N THR A 82 -4.43 -1.58 -2.28
CA THR A 82 -4.58 -1.27 -0.87
C THR A 82 -3.28 -0.69 -0.30
N MET A 83 -2.13 -1.29 -0.58
CA MET A 83 -0.81 -0.77 -0.14
C MET A 83 -0.55 0.66 -0.61
N GLU A 84 -0.95 1.01 -1.84
CA GLU A 84 -0.81 2.37 -2.38
C GLU A 84 -1.77 3.41 -1.75
N THR A 85 -2.91 2.96 -1.22
CA THR A 85 -3.91 3.84 -0.56
C THR A 85 -3.68 4.00 0.94
N ILE A 86 -2.83 3.15 1.51
CA ILE A 86 -2.49 3.15 2.92
C ILE A 86 -1.62 4.40 3.23
N GLU A 87 -2.28 5.55 3.47
CA GLU A 87 -1.64 6.75 4.08
C GLU A 87 -1.39 6.56 5.59
N ILE A 88 -2.04 5.55 6.16
CA ILE A 88 -2.19 5.29 7.58
C ILE A 88 -0.87 4.99 8.33
N PRO A 89 0.17 4.30 7.80
CA PRO A 89 1.33 3.92 8.58
C PRO A 89 2.16 5.14 8.97
N VAL A 90 2.28 6.12 8.06
CA VAL A 90 3.03 7.36 8.31
C VAL A 90 2.30 8.24 9.33
N LYS A 91 0.97 8.34 9.21
CA LYS A 91 0.17 9.11 10.17
C LYS A 91 0.19 8.45 11.55
N ILE A 92 -0.06 7.15 11.68
CA ILE A 92 -0.06 6.49 12.99
C ILE A 92 1.33 6.57 13.65
N THR A 93 2.41 6.32 12.90
CA THR A 93 3.77 6.34 13.45
C THR A 93 4.13 7.73 14.00
N SER A 94 3.78 8.80 13.28
CA SER A 94 4.04 10.16 13.76
C SER A 94 3.20 10.52 14.99
N HIS A 95 1.95 10.07 15.08
CA HIS A 95 1.12 10.30 16.26
C HIS A 95 1.66 9.55 17.49
N LEU A 96 2.09 8.31 17.32
CA LEU A 96 2.72 7.53 18.40
C LEU A 96 4.03 8.16 18.87
N GLN A 97 4.86 8.63 17.94
CA GLN A 97 6.09 9.35 18.28
C GLN A 97 5.80 10.66 19.04
N ASN A 98 4.81 11.43 18.60
CA ASN A 98 4.43 12.67 19.29
C ASN A 98 3.97 12.40 20.73
N ILE A 99 3.16 11.36 20.95
CA ILE A 99 2.71 10.96 22.29
C ILE A 99 3.90 10.53 23.14
N SER A 100 4.78 9.66 22.61
CA SER A 100 5.99 9.21 23.33
C SER A 100 6.85 10.39 23.74
N ASN A 101 7.15 11.30 22.79
CA ASN A 101 7.97 12.47 23.06
C ASN A 101 7.33 13.40 24.09
N ALA A 102 6.01 13.61 24.04
CA ALA A 102 5.31 14.42 25.03
C ALA A 102 5.37 13.79 26.42
N CYS A 103 5.17 12.47 26.53
CA CYS A 103 5.32 11.74 27.77
C CYS A 103 6.75 11.84 28.32
N ASP A 104 7.76 11.63 27.48
CA ASP A 104 9.17 11.71 27.89
C ASP A 104 9.53 13.12 28.36
N LEU A 105 9.08 14.16 27.66
CA LEU A 105 9.28 15.55 28.07
C LEU A 105 8.62 15.84 29.42
N LEU A 106 7.40 15.36 29.66
CA LEU A 106 6.73 15.57 30.95
C LEU A 106 7.43 14.81 32.08
N MET A 107 7.89 13.59 31.83
CA MET A 107 8.52 12.71 32.82
C MET A 107 9.94 13.14 33.19
N THR A 108 10.66 13.79 32.27
CA THR A 108 12.08 14.14 32.44
C THR A 108 12.32 15.63 32.71
N ASN A 109 11.29 16.47 32.66
CA ASN A 109 11.43 17.90 32.88
C ASN A 109 11.48 18.26 34.38
N GLU A 110 12.69 18.44 34.90
CA GLU A 110 12.96 18.82 36.29
C GLU A 110 12.28 20.13 36.72
N SER A 111 12.16 21.10 35.81
CA SER A 111 11.48 22.37 36.11
C SER A 111 9.98 22.18 36.29
N PHE A 112 9.37 21.32 35.47
CA PHE A 112 7.96 20.96 35.60
C PHE A 112 7.71 20.15 36.89
N GLU A 113 8.58 19.20 37.22
CA GLU A 113 8.53 18.48 38.50
C GLU A 113 8.61 19.44 39.69
N THR A 114 9.58 20.35 39.67
CA THR A 114 9.77 21.35 40.73
C THR A 114 8.56 22.26 40.86
N PHE A 115 7.98 22.70 39.74
CA PHE A 115 6.74 23.48 39.74
C PHE A 115 5.58 22.72 40.39
N LEU A 116 5.36 21.45 40.02
CA LEU A 116 4.31 20.61 40.62
C LEU A 116 4.51 20.43 42.14
N ARG A 117 5.75 20.31 42.62
CA ARG A 117 6.07 20.28 44.05
C ARG A 117 5.65 21.57 44.77
N TYR A 118 5.90 22.73 44.17
CA TYR A 118 5.46 24.01 44.75
C TYR A 118 3.93 24.13 44.77
N VAL A 119 3.25 23.76 43.69
CA VAL A 119 1.78 23.74 43.64
C VAL A 119 1.21 22.87 44.76
N LEU A 120 1.79 21.68 44.99
CA LEU A 120 1.37 20.78 46.07
C LEU A 120 1.56 21.42 47.46
N HIS A 121 2.72 22.04 47.71
CA HIS A 121 2.99 22.69 49.00
C HIS A 121 2.04 23.86 49.28
N VAL A 122 1.79 24.71 48.28
CA VAL A 122 0.86 25.83 48.42
C VAL A 122 -0.56 25.33 48.63
N GLY A 123 -1.00 24.34 47.85
CA GLY A 123 -2.33 23.74 48.00
C GLY A 123 -2.53 23.11 49.38
N LEU A 124 -1.52 22.40 49.92
CA LEU A 124 -1.56 21.84 51.27
C LEU A 124 -1.62 22.92 52.37
N PHE A 125 -0.95 24.05 52.17
CA PHE A 125 -0.99 25.16 53.10
C PHE A 125 -2.36 25.85 53.08
N MET A 126 -2.93 26.07 51.90
CA MET A 126 -4.22 26.75 51.73
C MET A 126 -5.44 25.90 52.12
N ASN A 127 -5.33 24.57 52.05
CA ASN A 127 -6.42 23.65 52.42
C ASN A 127 -6.44 23.28 53.92
N LYS A 128 -5.60 23.91 54.75
CA LYS A 128 -5.68 23.85 56.21
C LYS A 128 -6.53 24.98 56.76
#